data_AF-A0A9X0KC85-F1
#
_entry.id   AF-A0A9X0KC85-F1
#
_cell.length_a   1.000
_cell.length_b   1.000
_cell.length_c   1.000
_cell.angle_alpha   90.00
_cell.angle_beta   90.00
_cell.angle_gamma   90.00
#
_symmetry.space_group_name_H-M   'P 1'
#
loop_
_entity.id
_entity.type
_entity.pdbx_description
1 polymer ?
#
loop_
_entity_poly.entity_id
_entity_poly.type
_entity_poly.pdbx_seq_one_letter_code
_entity_poly.pdbx_strand_id
1 'polypeptide(L)'
;MQLFHYHYWTPFVEETEKAYTSLGFEVKGRFAKEGSFPPPQTWDDFREKKPSFRIIEMRKGQINITFGYSKKVLFDHIGFLVTDDEYDQLLVQAQKRNWAIQTRERRTFLSTPMRLRLELQRRTDVIETGEEAIAEMTIAVPDLTHTPTVDQLLDGLTQPIHWKKGERLSLLEVKMIDSHGMNTTDPNGVHVLTQG
;
A
#
# COMPACT_ATOMS: atom_id res chain seq x y z
N MET A 1 7.26 -9.62 -11.03
CA MET A 1 6.71 -8.42 -10.39
C MET A 1 5.61 -8.84 -9.44
N GLN A 2 5.59 -8.27 -8.24
CA GLN A 2 4.64 -8.63 -7.20
C GLN A 2 4.06 -7.37 -6.52
N LEU A 3 2.75 -7.23 -6.52
CA LEU A 3 2.01 -6.29 -5.70
C LEU A 3 2.14 -6.70 -4.23
N PHE A 4 2.76 -5.87 -3.41
CA PHE A 4 3.02 -6.18 -2.00
C PHE A 4 2.57 -5.06 -1.06
N HIS A 5 2.27 -3.88 -1.60
CA HIS A 5 2.11 -2.67 -0.78
C HIS A 5 0.92 -1.81 -1.17
N TYR A 6 0.33 -1.17 -0.17
CA TYR A 6 -0.54 -0.01 -0.36
C TYR A 6 -0.40 0.98 0.79
N HIS A 7 -0.65 2.27 0.48
CA HIS A 7 -0.49 3.38 1.40
C HIS A 7 -1.75 4.25 1.49
N TYR A 8 -2.11 4.59 2.72
CA TYR A 8 -3.18 5.53 3.02
C TYR A 8 -2.77 6.70 3.92
N TRP A 9 -3.45 7.82 3.73
CA TRP A 9 -3.49 8.87 4.74
C TRP A 9 -4.86 8.86 5.40
N THR A 10 -4.91 8.88 6.72
CA THR A 10 -6.16 8.68 7.47
C THR A 10 -6.22 9.48 8.77
N PRO A 11 -7.41 9.94 9.20
CA PRO A 11 -7.60 10.45 10.56
C PRO A 11 -7.63 9.32 11.62
N PHE A 12 -7.77 8.06 11.21
CA PHE A 12 -8.01 6.90 12.08
C PHE A 12 -6.73 6.07 12.31
N VAL A 13 -5.61 6.72 12.66
CA VAL A 13 -4.29 6.08 12.69
C VAL A 13 -4.24 4.95 13.73
N GLU A 14 -4.68 5.21 14.97
CA GLU A 14 -4.65 4.21 16.05
C GLU A 14 -5.64 3.06 15.75
N GLU A 15 -6.82 3.38 15.22
CA GLU A 15 -7.84 2.40 14.85
C GLU A 15 -7.38 1.52 13.68
N THR A 16 -6.70 2.11 12.68
CA THR A 16 -6.15 1.38 11.53
C THR A 16 -5.10 0.39 11.99
N GLU A 17 -4.19 0.82 12.89
CA GLU A 17 -3.20 -0.10 13.46
C GLU A 17 -3.85 -1.26 14.21
N LYS A 18 -4.86 -0.98 15.04
CA LYS A 18 -5.60 -2.02 15.78
C LYS A 18 -6.31 -2.99 14.83
N ALA A 19 -6.95 -2.48 13.78
CA ALA A 19 -7.62 -3.30 12.78
C ALA A 19 -6.65 -4.29 12.11
N TYR A 20 -5.52 -3.81 11.59
CA TYR A 20 -4.54 -4.71 10.95
C TYR A 20 -3.84 -5.62 11.95
N THR A 21 -3.61 -5.17 13.19
CA THR A 21 -3.09 -6.05 14.25
C THR A 21 -4.05 -7.22 14.52
N SER A 22 -5.37 -6.97 14.52
CA SER A 22 -6.39 -8.02 14.67
C SER A 22 -6.44 -9.01 13.50
N LEU A 23 -5.93 -8.60 12.33
CA LEU A 23 -5.73 -9.46 11.16
C LEU A 23 -4.38 -10.18 11.18
N GLY A 24 -3.60 -10.04 12.25
CA GLY A 24 -2.29 -10.69 12.41
C GLY A 24 -1.12 -9.95 11.76
N PHE A 25 -1.29 -8.67 11.40
CA PHE A 25 -0.16 -7.83 11.00
C PHE A 25 0.65 -7.41 12.22
N GLU A 26 1.97 -7.34 12.03
CA GLU A 26 2.89 -6.83 13.02
C GLU A 26 3.28 -5.39 12.70
N VAL A 27 3.31 -4.54 13.72
CA VAL A 27 3.91 -3.21 13.60
C VAL A 27 5.42 -3.35 13.44
N LYS A 28 5.98 -2.78 12.37
CA LYS A 28 7.45 -2.73 12.17
C LYS A 28 8.06 -1.40 12.57
N GLY A 29 7.27 -0.33 12.52
CA GLY A 29 7.72 0.96 13.02
C GLY A 29 6.61 2.00 13.01
N ARG A 30 6.71 2.93 13.96
CA ARG A 30 5.89 4.14 13.99
C ARG A 30 6.80 5.35 13.95
N PHE A 31 6.67 6.18 12.93
CA PHE A 31 7.53 7.31 12.65
C PHE A 31 6.72 8.59 12.78
N ALA A 32 6.99 9.36 13.83
CA ALA A 32 6.37 10.67 14.07
C ALA A 32 7.37 11.79 13.83
N LYS A 33 6.89 13.03 13.85
CA LYS A 33 7.76 14.21 13.84
C LYS A 33 8.69 14.24 15.06
N GLU A 34 8.23 13.71 16.19
CA GLU A 34 8.89 13.72 17.49
C GLU A 34 9.93 12.60 17.65
N GLY A 35 9.96 11.64 16.73
CA GLY A 35 10.86 10.48 16.81
C GLY A 35 10.20 9.19 16.32
N SER A 36 10.89 8.08 16.55
CA SER A 36 10.40 6.73 16.22
C SER A 36 9.95 6.00 17.48
N PHE A 37 8.85 5.25 17.38
CA PHE A 37 8.25 4.46 18.45
C PHE A 37 8.16 2.99 18.01
N PRO A 38 9.31 2.26 18.02
CA PRO A 38 9.35 0.87 17.58
C PRO A 38 8.66 -0.06 18.57
N PRO A 39 8.24 -1.26 18.13
CA PRO A 39 7.88 -2.35 19.05
C PRO A 39 9.00 -2.61 20.09
N PRO A 40 8.66 -3.04 21.32
CA PRO A 40 7.34 -3.43 21.80
C PRO A 40 6.48 -2.26 22.33
N GLN A 41 6.86 -0.99 22.09
CA GLN A 41 6.06 0.15 22.55
C GLN A 41 4.64 0.11 21.96
N THR A 42 3.68 0.49 22.78
CA THR A 42 2.24 0.54 22.52
C THR A 42 1.74 1.98 22.55
N TRP A 43 0.50 2.21 22.10
CA TRP A 43 -0.12 3.53 22.12
C TRP A 43 -0.12 4.20 23.50
N ASP A 44 -0.25 3.41 24.57
CA ASP A 44 -0.29 3.94 25.93
C ASP A 44 1.09 4.44 26.40
N ASP A 45 2.18 3.87 25.89
CA ASP A 45 3.55 4.29 26.23
C ASP A 45 3.90 5.70 25.74
N PHE A 46 3.18 6.20 24.74
CA PHE A 46 3.43 7.52 24.13
C PHE A 46 2.19 8.41 24.00
N ARG A 47 1.06 8.01 24.59
CA ARG A 47 -0.20 8.76 24.52
C ARG A 47 -0.06 10.21 24.97
N GLU A 48 0.63 10.43 26.08
CA GLU A 48 0.85 11.77 26.66
C GLU A 48 1.72 12.67 25.78
N LYS A 49 2.58 12.09 24.93
CA LYS A 49 3.43 12.85 24.00
C LYS A 49 2.63 13.41 22.82
N LYS A 50 1.40 12.92 22.59
CA LYS A 50 0.53 13.29 21.47
C LYS A 50 1.28 13.33 20.12
N PRO A 51 2.02 12.26 19.77
CA PRO A 51 2.90 12.28 18.60
C PRO A 51 2.11 12.51 17.31
N SER A 52 2.70 13.28 16.40
CA SER A 52 2.15 13.51 15.08
C SER A 52 2.74 12.48 14.11
N PHE A 53 2.08 11.33 14.01
CA PHE A 53 2.51 10.24 13.15
C PHE A 53 2.51 10.63 11.67
N ARG A 54 3.68 10.48 11.06
CA ARG A 54 3.86 10.65 9.61
C ARG A 54 3.59 9.35 8.89
N ILE A 55 4.13 8.24 9.42
CA ILE A 55 4.02 6.91 8.81
C ILE A 55 4.02 5.87 9.94
N ILE A 56 3.10 4.92 9.87
CA ILE A 56 3.15 3.65 10.57
C ILE A 56 3.29 2.57 9.50
N GLU A 57 4.21 1.64 9.72
CA GLU A 57 4.47 0.50 8.83
C GLU A 57 4.07 -0.80 9.54
N MET A 58 3.25 -1.59 8.87
CA MET A 58 2.79 -2.89 9.33
C MET A 58 3.04 -3.95 8.26
N ARG A 59 3.38 -5.17 8.69
CA ARG A 59 3.65 -6.29 7.76
C ARG A 59 3.02 -7.58 8.21
N LYS A 60 2.62 -8.42 7.25
CA LYS A 60 2.20 -9.80 7.43
C LYS A 60 2.64 -10.62 6.22
N GLY A 61 3.52 -11.60 6.41
CA GLY A 61 4.14 -12.32 5.30
C GLY A 61 4.68 -11.37 4.23
N GLN A 62 4.19 -11.52 3.01
CA GLN A 62 4.59 -10.73 1.83
C GLN A 62 3.77 -9.45 1.64
N ILE A 63 3.01 -9.02 2.64
CA ILE A 63 2.16 -7.82 2.60
C ILE A 63 2.77 -6.73 3.49
N ASN A 64 2.90 -5.53 2.94
CA ASN A 64 3.29 -4.32 3.66
C ASN A 64 2.19 -3.27 3.56
N ILE A 65 1.79 -2.67 4.67
CA ILE A 65 0.81 -1.60 4.70
C ILE A 65 1.45 -0.43 5.40
N THR A 66 1.36 0.75 4.78
CA THR A 66 1.73 1.99 5.44
C THR A 66 0.51 2.87 5.58
N PHE A 67 0.48 3.64 6.65
CA PHE A 67 -0.49 4.71 6.79
C PHE A 67 0.03 5.86 7.64
N GLY A 68 -0.42 7.08 7.32
CA GLY A 68 -0.03 8.29 8.02
C GLY A 68 -1.22 9.17 8.36
N TYR A 69 -1.02 10.17 9.22
CA TYR A 69 -2.11 11.07 9.60
C TYR A 69 -2.50 12.04 8.48
N SER A 70 -3.81 12.19 8.26
CA SER A 70 -4.41 13.33 7.54
C SER A 70 -5.82 13.61 8.06
N LYS A 71 -6.41 14.75 7.66
CA LYS A 71 -7.78 15.11 8.07
C LYS A 71 -8.88 14.29 7.39
N LYS A 72 -8.55 13.54 6.33
CA LYS A 72 -9.51 12.79 5.49
C LYS A 72 -8.84 11.54 4.98
N VAL A 73 -9.58 10.44 4.86
CA VAL A 73 -9.07 9.22 4.21
C VAL A 73 -8.70 9.54 2.76
N LEU A 74 -7.43 9.31 2.40
CA LEU A 74 -6.88 9.48 1.06
C LEU A 74 -6.07 8.23 0.70
N PHE A 75 -6.45 7.57 -0.39
CA PHE A 75 -5.64 6.53 -0.97
C PHE A 75 -4.52 7.17 -1.79
N ASP A 76 -3.27 6.77 -1.56
CA ASP A 76 -2.09 7.43 -2.12
C ASP A 76 -1.45 6.62 -3.25
N HIS A 77 -0.95 5.43 -2.92
CA HIS A 77 -0.20 4.61 -3.86
C HIS A 77 -0.28 3.12 -3.54
N ILE A 78 0.08 2.32 -4.54
CA ILE A 78 0.36 0.88 -4.42
C ILE A 78 1.84 0.64 -4.75
N GLY A 79 2.42 -0.43 -4.21
CA GLY A 79 3.82 -0.75 -4.43
C GLY A 79 4.05 -2.17 -4.93
N PHE A 80 5.07 -2.27 -5.77
CA PHE A 80 5.50 -3.49 -6.44
C PHE A 80 6.93 -3.83 -6.07
N LEU A 81 7.15 -5.08 -5.67
CA LEU A 81 8.47 -5.67 -5.59
C LEU A 81 8.83 -6.14 -7.00
N VAL A 82 9.95 -5.63 -7.50
CA VAL A 82 10.40 -5.82 -8.89
C VAL A 82 11.86 -6.25 -8.92
N THR A 83 12.20 -7.07 -9.92
CA THR A 83 13.60 -7.37 -10.24
C THR A 83 14.29 -6.15 -10.88
N ASP A 84 15.61 -6.17 -11.03
CA ASP A 84 16.33 -5.12 -11.76
C ASP A 84 15.86 -4.99 -13.22
N ASP A 85 15.66 -6.13 -13.90
CA ASP A 85 15.17 -6.14 -15.29
C ASP A 85 13.75 -5.56 -15.40
N GLU A 86 12.84 -5.96 -14.50
CA GLU A 86 11.47 -5.43 -14.46
C GLU A 86 11.47 -3.93 -14.15
N TYR A 87 12.32 -3.51 -13.21
CA TYR A 87 12.48 -2.10 -12.85
C TYR A 87 12.89 -1.27 -14.07
N ASP A 88 13.95 -1.66 -14.78
CA ASP A 88 14.45 -0.94 -15.96
C ASP A 88 13.40 -0.90 -17.08
N GLN A 89 12.71 -2.02 -17.32
CA GLN A 89 11.62 -2.08 -18.31
C GLN A 89 10.48 -1.11 -17.95
N LEU A 90 10.05 -1.09 -16.69
CA LEU A 90 8.98 -0.19 -16.23
C LEU A 90 9.37 1.28 -16.37
N LEU A 91 10.62 1.66 -16.09
CA LEU A 91 11.09 3.03 -16.28
C LEU A 91 11.06 3.44 -17.75
N VAL A 92 11.53 2.57 -18.66
CA VAL A 92 11.49 2.83 -20.11
C VAL A 92 10.04 3.00 -20.58
N GLN A 93 9.13 2.14 -20.12
CA GLN A 93 7.72 2.21 -20.50
C GLN A 93 7.01 3.46 -19.94
N ALA A 94 7.34 3.87 -18.71
CA ALA A 94 6.84 5.11 -18.10
C ALA A 94 7.36 6.35 -18.85
N GLN A 95 8.64 6.36 -19.22
CA GLN A 95 9.25 7.46 -19.98
C GLN A 95 8.62 7.59 -21.37
N LYS A 96 8.39 6.48 -22.09
CA LYS A 96 7.69 6.48 -23.40
C LYS A 96 6.28 7.09 -23.32
N ARG A 97 5.64 7.03 -22.15
CA ARG A 97 4.30 7.58 -21.89
C ARG A 97 4.33 9.00 -21.31
N ASN A 98 5.52 9.61 -21.17
CA ASN A 98 5.73 10.88 -20.50
C ASN A 98 5.21 10.91 -19.05
N TRP A 99 5.26 9.79 -18.34
CA TRP A 99 4.90 9.75 -16.93
C TRP A 99 6.03 10.30 -16.07
N ALA A 100 5.68 11.00 -14.98
CA ALA A 100 6.68 11.53 -14.08
C ALA A 100 7.32 10.40 -13.28
N ILE A 101 8.66 10.35 -13.29
CA ILE A 101 9.48 9.37 -12.58
C ILE A 101 10.20 10.10 -11.45
N GLN A 102 10.05 9.60 -10.22
CA GLN A 102 10.72 10.14 -9.04
C GLN A 102 11.59 9.07 -8.40
N THR A 103 12.85 9.00 -8.81
CA THR A 103 13.84 8.10 -8.22
C THR A 103 14.30 8.65 -6.87
N ARG A 104 14.21 7.81 -5.82
CA ARG A 104 14.80 8.07 -4.50
C ARG A 104 15.85 7.00 -4.23
N GLU A 105 16.64 7.21 -3.18
CA GLU A 105 17.66 6.23 -2.74
C GLU A 105 17.10 4.82 -2.54
N ARG A 106 15.88 4.71 -1.99
CA ARG A 106 15.31 3.42 -1.57
C ARG A 106 14.22 2.86 -2.47
N ARG A 107 13.62 3.67 -3.34
CA ARG A 107 12.47 3.30 -4.18
C ARG A 107 12.18 4.36 -5.22
N THR A 108 11.40 4.01 -6.24
CA THR A 108 11.02 4.93 -7.32
C THR A 108 9.51 5.05 -7.40
N PHE A 109 9.00 6.24 -7.64
CA PHE A 109 7.58 6.45 -7.88
C PHE A 109 7.31 6.81 -9.34
N LEU A 110 6.30 6.15 -9.93
CA LEU A 110 5.72 6.52 -11.21
C LEU A 110 4.36 7.20 -10.96
N SER A 111 4.19 8.41 -11.46
CA SER A 111 2.88 9.11 -11.38
C SER A 111 2.04 8.79 -12.60
N THR A 112 0.90 8.13 -12.40
CA THR A 112 -0.05 7.84 -13.48
C THR A 112 -0.95 9.06 -13.78
N PRO A 113 -1.57 9.13 -14.97
CA PRO A 113 -2.58 10.16 -15.30
C PRO A 113 -3.80 10.15 -14.37
N MET A 114 -4.00 9.06 -13.64
CA MET A 114 -5.14 8.84 -12.75
C MET A 114 -4.89 9.33 -11.32
N ARG A 115 -3.76 10.02 -11.08
CA ARG A 115 -3.28 10.46 -9.76
C ARG A 115 -2.88 9.33 -8.80
N LEU A 116 -3.05 8.08 -9.21
CA LEU A 116 -2.47 6.93 -8.51
C LEU A 116 -0.96 6.93 -8.77
N ARG A 117 -0.16 6.75 -7.72
CA ARG A 117 1.28 6.51 -7.88
C ARG A 117 1.57 5.02 -7.77
N LEU A 118 2.58 4.57 -8.51
CA LEU A 118 3.11 3.22 -8.45
C LEU A 118 4.49 3.31 -7.80
N GLU A 119 4.67 2.67 -6.65
CA GLU A 119 5.97 2.52 -6.00
C GLU A 119 6.68 1.29 -6.57
N LEU A 120 7.93 1.46 -7.00
CA LEU A 120 8.82 0.39 -7.43
C LEU A 120 9.87 0.16 -6.34
N GLN A 121 9.88 -1.04 -5.80
CA GLN A 121 10.76 -1.47 -4.72
C GLN A 121 11.59 -2.66 -5.20
N ARG A 122 12.90 -2.61 -4.96
CA ARG A 122 13.82 -3.72 -5.32
C ARG A 122 14.37 -4.43 -4.09
N ARG A 123 14.25 -3.81 -2.92
CA ARG A 123 14.71 -4.38 -1.67
C ARG A 123 13.68 -5.37 -1.15
N THR A 124 14.13 -6.58 -0.82
CA THR A 124 13.28 -7.65 -0.31
C THR A 124 13.06 -7.57 1.20
N ASP A 125 13.83 -6.76 1.94
CA ASP A 125 13.70 -6.56 3.39
C ASP A 125 12.47 -5.71 3.80
N VAL A 126 11.61 -5.39 2.83
CA VAL A 126 10.34 -4.67 2.99
C VAL A 126 9.15 -5.59 3.22
N ILE A 127 9.36 -6.90 3.08
CA ILE A 127 8.41 -7.97 3.33
C ILE A 127 9.03 -9.00 4.29
N GLU A 128 8.21 -9.89 4.82
CA GLU A 128 8.62 -10.98 5.70
C GLU A 128 8.53 -12.32 4.97
N THR A 129 9.14 -13.36 5.55
CA THR A 129 8.90 -14.74 5.12
C THR A 129 7.47 -15.16 5.45
N GLY A 130 6.76 -15.79 4.52
CA GLY A 130 5.40 -16.26 4.72
C GLY A 130 4.69 -16.52 3.40
N GLU A 131 3.52 -17.13 3.47
CA GLU A 131 2.66 -17.38 2.30
C GLU A 131 1.61 -16.28 2.12
N GLU A 132 1.42 -15.43 3.13
CA GLU A 132 0.45 -14.35 3.06
C GLU A 132 0.85 -13.33 2.00
N ALA A 133 -0.05 -13.06 1.07
CA ALA A 133 0.19 -12.17 -0.05
C ALA A 133 -1.10 -11.48 -0.46
N ILE A 134 -1.00 -10.35 -1.17
CA ILE A 134 -2.16 -9.77 -1.84
C ILE A 134 -2.53 -10.69 -3.01
N ALA A 135 -3.78 -11.11 -3.14
CA ALA A 135 -4.26 -11.86 -4.29
C ALA A 135 -4.72 -10.91 -5.40
N GLU A 136 -5.49 -9.89 -5.04
CA GLU A 136 -6.08 -8.93 -5.97
C GLU A 136 -6.49 -7.64 -5.24
N MET A 137 -6.74 -6.59 -6.01
CA MET A 137 -7.27 -5.32 -5.52
C MET A 137 -8.41 -4.81 -6.39
N THR A 138 -9.37 -4.11 -5.78
CA THR A 138 -10.34 -3.28 -6.50
C THR A 138 -10.12 -1.81 -6.19
N ILE A 139 -9.82 -1.01 -7.21
CA ILE A 139 -9.55 0.43 -7.09
C ILE A 139 -10.63 1.22 -7.84
N ALA A 140 -11.25 2.16 -7.12
CA ALA A 140 -12.15 3.16 -7.68
C ALA A 140 -11.38 4.37 -8.18
N VAL A 141 -11.77 4.88 -9.35
CA VAL A 141 -11.16 6.04 -10.01
C VAL A 141 -12.23 6.94 -10.64
N PRO A 142 -12.03 8.27 -10.70
CA PRO A 142 -12.98 9.20 -11.32
C PRO A 142 -13.24 8.94 -12.80
N ASP A 143 -12.19 8.53 -13.50
CA ASP A 143 -12.16 8.33 -14.94
C ASP A 143 -11.40 7.04 -15.26
N LEU A 144 -12.07 6.15 -16.00
CA LEU A 144 -11.53 4.85 -16.40
C LEU A 144 -10.70 4.94 -17.68
N THR A 145 -10.71 6.07 -18.39
CA THR A 145 -10.08 6.23 -19.71
C THR A 145 -8.60 5.81 -19.73
N HIS A 146 -7.89 6.02 -18.63
CA HIS A 146 -6.45 5.74 -18.52
C HIS A 146 -6.12 4.37 -17.89
N THR A 147 -7.10 3.61 -17.40
CA THR A 147 -6.83 2.31 -16.75
C THR A 147 -6.12 1.32 -17.69
N PRO A 148 -6.49 1.19 -18.98
CA PRO A 148 -5.84 0.21 -19.84
C PRO A 148 -4.34 0.51 -20.07
N THR A 149 -3.94 1.78 -19.95
CA THR A 149 -2.52 2.16 -20.06
C THR A 149 -1.73 1.76 -18.81
N VAL A 150 -2.37 1.78 -17.64
CA VAL A 150 -1.80 1.26 -16.39
C VAL A 150 -1.71 -0.26 -16.46
N ASP A 151 -2.77 -0.93 -16.92
CA ASP A 151 -2.79 -2.39 -17.08
C ASP A 151 -1.69 -2.86 -18.05
N GLN A 152 -1.51 -2.16 -19.18
CA GLN A 152 -0.44 -2.47 -20.13
C GLN A 152 0.97 -2.29 -19.52
N LEU A 153 1.16 -1.32 -18.63
CA LEU A 153 2.43 -1.19 -17.91
C LEU A 153 2.66 -2.37 -16.96
N LEU A 154 1.58 -2.91 -16.39
CA LEU A 154 1.58 -3.97 -15.39
C LEU A 154 1.30 -5.36 -15.97
N ASP A 155 1.44 -5.57 -17.28
CA ASP A 155 1.06 -6.82 -17.98
C ASP A 155 1.75 -8.09 -17.41
N GLY A 156 2.92 -7.95 -16.78
CA GLY A 156 3.61 -9.04 -16.08
C GLY A 156 3.13 -9.32 -14.64
N LEU A 157 2.11 -8.62 -14.15
CA LEU A 157 1.55 -8.80 -12.82
C LEU A 157 0.56 -9.96 -12.80
N THR A 158 0.76 -10.91 -11.90
CA THR A 158 -0.14 -12.05 -11.72
C THR A 158 -1.33 -11.73 -10.83
N GLN A 159 -1.25 -10.67 -10.01
CA GLN A 159 -2.26 -10.26 -9.05
C GLN A 159 -3.20 -9.23 -9.69
N PRO A 160 -4.47 -9.58 -9.97
CA PRO A 160 -5.38 -8.69 -10.70
C PRO A 160 -5.66 -7.37 -9.99
N ILE A 161 -5.76 -6.30 -10.78
CA ILE A 161 -6.29 -5.01 -10.33
C ILE A 161 -7.59 -4.74 -11.09
N HIS A 162 -8.69 -4.65 -10.36
CA HIS A 162 -10.00 -4.36 -10.90
C HIS A 162 -10.31 -2.87 -10.77
N TRP A 163 -10.63 -2.22 -11.88
CA TRP A 163 -10.98 -0.81 -11.89
C TRP A 163 -12.49 -0.60 -11.84
N LYS A 164 -12.95 0.30 -10.96
CA LYS A 164 -14.35 0.73 -10.89
C LYS A 164 -14.45 2.24 -11.04
N LYS A 165 -15.53 2.72 -11.64
CA LYS A 165 -15.84 4.16 -11.61
C LYS A 165 -16.27 4.54 -10.20
N GLY A 166 -15.67 5.59 -9.65
CA GLY A 166 -16.05 6.18 -8.37
C GLY A 166 -15.88 7.70 -8.39
N GLU A 167 -16.17 8.38 -7.28
CA GLU A 167 -16.06 9.85 -7.22
C GLU A 167 -14.62 10.35 -7.11
N ARG A 168 -13.74 9.53 -6.54
CA ARG A 168 -12.33 9.85 -6.25
C ARG A 168 -11.49 8.58 -6.27
N LEU A 169 -10.17 8.75 -6.39
CA LEU A 169 -9.21 7.66 -6.23
C LEU A 169 -9.37 7.04 -4.83
N SER A 170 -9.78 5.78 -4.78
CA SER A 170 -10.00 5.03 -3.53
C SER A 170 -9.69 3.56 -3.77
N LEU A 171 -8.99 2.90 -2.87
CA LEU A 171 -8.94 1.44 -2.87
C LEU A 171 -10.15 0.93 -2.06
N LEU A 172 -10.95 0.09 -2.71
CA LEU A 172 -12.25 -0.39 -2.21
C LEU A 172 -12.12 -1.76 -1.54
N GLU A 173 -11.30 -2.63 -2.12
CA GLU A 173 -11.18 -4.01 -1.70
C GLU A 173 -9.74 -4.49 -1.90
N VAL A 174 -9.22 -5.23 -0.92
CA VAL A 174 -7.98 -5.99 -1.03
C VAL A 174 -8.32 -7.42 -0.66
N LYS A 175 -8.09 -8.37 -1.58
CA LYS A 175 -8.13 -9.78 -1.22
C LYS A 175 -6.73 -10.24 -0.88
N MET A 176 -6.59 -10.98 0.21
CA MET A 176 -5.33 -11.50 0.71
C MET A 176 -5.40 -13.03 0.73
N ILE A 177 -4.32 -13.68 0.31
CA ILE A 177 -4.08 -15.09 0.59
C ILE A 177 -3.72 -15.17 2.07
N ASP A 178 -4.59 -15.78 2.88
CA ASP A 178 -4.44 -15.85 4.32
C ASP A 178 -5.39 -16.93 4.88
N SER A 179 -4.85 -18.12 5.12
CA SER A 179 -5.60 -19.31 5.55
C SER A 179 -6.24 -19.18 6.93
N HIS A 180 -5.80 -18.22 7.73
CA HIS A 180 -6.32 -17.95 9.08
C HIS A 180 -6.95 -16.56 9.20
N GLY A 181 -7.08 -15.86 8.08
CA GLY A 181 -7.61 -14.52 8.03
C GLY A 181 -9.13 -14.47 8.17
N MET A 182 -9.64 -13.28 8.51
CA MET A 182 -11.07 -13.00 8.54
C MET A 182 -11.39 -11.80 7.64
N ASN A 183 -12.54 -11.87 6.97
CA ASN A 183 -13.07 -10.74 6.22
C ASN A 183 -13.45 -9.60 7.16
N THR A 184 -13.08 -8.38 6.81
CA THR A 184 -13.43 -7.18 7.58
C THR A 184 -13.52 -5.94 6.69
N THR A 185 -13.99 -4.84 7.27
CA THR A 185 -13.84 -3.50 6.69
C THR A 185 -12.92 -2.71 7.60
N ASP A 186 -11.83 -2.18 7.06
CA ASP A 186 -10.90 -1.37 7.85
C ASP A 186 -11.51 0.03 8.16
N PRO A 187 -10.92 0.80 9.08
CA PRO A 187 -11.40 2.14 9.42
C PRO A 187 -11.39 3.14 8.25
N ASN A 188 -10.69 2.82 7.16
CA ASN A 188 -10.59 3.64 5.95
C ASN A 188 -11.69 3.29 4.93
N GLY A 189 -12.52 2.28 5.23
CA GLY A 189 -13.61 1.81 4.36
C GLY A 189 -13.15 0.77 3.33
N VAL A 190 -11.98 0.16 3.50
CA VAL A 190 -11.47 -0.89 2.61
C VAL A 190 -12.00 -2.23 3.06
N HIS A 191 -12.63 -2.97 2.16
CA HIS A 191 -12.98 -4.36 2.40
C HIS A 191 -11.72 -5.22 2.30
N VAL A 192 -11.26 -5.74 3.43
CA VAL A 192 -10.14 -6.68 3.50
C VAL A 192 -10.73 -8.08 3.53
N LEU A 193 -10.56 -8.83 2.44
CA LEU A 193 -11.09 -10.18 2.29
C LEU A 193 -9.97 -11.20 2.29
N THR A 194 -10.22 -12.37 2.85
CA THR A 194 -9.22 -13.42 2.99
C THR A 194 -9.64 -14.63 2.17
N GLN A 195 -8.69 -15.17 1.42
CA GLN A 195 -8.82 -16.38 0.62
C GLN A 195 -7.92 -17.45 1.25
N GLY A 196 -8.51 -18.60 1.54
CA GLY A 196 -7.80 -19.80 2.02
C GLY A 196 -7.46 -20.75 0.89
#